data_AF-A0A1V4WHF8-F1
#
_entry.id   AF-A0A1V4WHF8-F1
#
_cell.length_a   1.000
_cell.length_b   1.000
_cell.length_c   1.000
_cell.angle_alpha   90.00
_cell.angle_beta   90.00
_cell.angle_gamma   90.00
#
_symmetry.space_group_name_H-M   'P 1'
#
loop_
_entity.id
_entity.type
_entity.pdbx_description
1 polymer ?
#
loop_
_entity_poly.entity_id
_entity_poly.type
_entity_poly.pdbx_seq_one_letter_code
_entity_poly.pdbx_strand_id
1 'polypeptide(L)' 'MQLVQGAGMGVRYYSPIGPIKLDIARQIGVRDPDFRIHISIGFGL' A
#
# COMPACT_ATOMS: atom_id res chain seq x y z
N MET A 1 1.26 0.11 -25.03
CA MET A 1 1.06 0.21 -23.57
C MET A 1 1.89 -0.87 -22.91
N GLN A 2 2.73 -0.53 -21.93
CA GLN A 2 3.55 -1.51 -21.19
C GLN A 2 2.80 -1.93 -19.92
N LEU A 3 2.75 -3.24 -19.63
CA LEU A 3 2.17 -3.75 -18.40
C LEU A 3 3.11 -3.48 -17.22
N VAL A 4 2.60 -2.87 -16.16
CA VAL A 4 3.31 -2.67 -14.89
C VAL A 4 2.67 -3.53 -13.82
N GLN A 5 3.49 -4.16 -12.97
CA GLN A 5 3.04 -5.08 -11.93
C GLN A 5 3.67 -4.72 -10.59
N GLY A 6 2.93 -4.98 -9.52
CA GLY A 6 3.41 -4.78 -8.16
C GLY A 6 2.68 -5.72 -7.20
N ALA A 7 3.33 -6.01 -6.07
CA ALA A 7 2.73 -6.75 -4.97
C ALA A 7 3.05 -6.06 -3.65
N GLY A 8 2.16 -6.23 -2.68
CA GLY A 8 2.30 -5.63 -1.38
C GLY A 8 1.50 -6.35 -0.31
N MET A 9 1.74 -5.96 0.93
CA MET A 9 1.02 -6.42 2.11
C MET A 9 0.58 -5.21 2.91
N GLY A 10 -0.50 -5.37 3.68
CA GLY A 10 -0.97 -4.29 4.52
C GLY A 10 -1.66 -4.76 5.78
N VAL A 11 -1.58 -3.90 6.80
CA VAL A 11 -2.23 -4.06 8.10
C VAL A 11 -3.35 -3.05 8.19
N ARG A 12 -4.49 -3.49 8.74
CA ARG A 12 -5.66 -2.65 8.98
C ARG A 12 -5.96 -2.70 10.47
N TYR A 13 -5.96 -1.55 11.10
CA TYR A 13 -6.22 -1.40 12.53
C TYR A 13 -7.44 -0.51 12.75
N TYR A 14 -8.42 -0.99 13.51
CA TYR A 14 -9.59 -0.21 13.87
C TYR A 14 -9.29 0.50 15.19
N SER A 15 -8.98 1.79 15.10
CA SER A 15 -8.74 2.65 16.26
C SER A 15 -10.02 3.37 16.69
N PRO A 16 -10.09 3.91 17.93
CA PRO A 16 -11.24 4.70 18.38
C PRO A 16 -11.52 5.95 17.53
N ILE A 17 -10.50 6.50 16.85
CA ILE A 17 -10.63 7.66 15.96
C ILE A 17 -10.88 7.28 14.49
N GLY A 18 -11.00 5.98 14.19
CA GLY A 18 -11.30 5.46 12.87
C GLY A 18 -10.30 4.40 12.37
N PRO A 19 -10.54 3.83 11.18
CA PRO A 19 -9.64 2.85 10.58
C PRO A 19 -8.30 3.47 10.19
N ILE A 20 -7.22 2.75 10.45
CA ILE A 20 -5.87 3.05 10.00
C ILE A 20 -5.43 1.92 9.08
N LYS A 21 -4.98 2.27 7.87
CA LYS A 21 -4.44 1.33 6.88
C LYS A 21 -2.97 1.68 6.64
N LEU A 22 -2.12 0.68 6.75
CA LEU A 22 -0.71 0.76 6.40
C LEU A 22 -0.43 -0.33 5.38
N ASP A 23 -0.12 0.06 4.15
CA ASP A 23 0.22 -0.85 3.07
C ASP A 23 1.67 -0.59 2.62
N ILE A 24 2.44 -1.66 2.42
CA ILE A 24 3.77 -1.64 1.84
C ILE A 24 3.76 -2.46 0.55
N ALA A 25 4.24 -1.89 -0.54
CA ALA A 25 4.27 -2.54 -1.85
C ALA A 25 5.60 -2.31 -2.57
N ARG A 26 5.93 -3.19 -3.50
CA ARG A 26 7.07 -3.05 -4.41
C ARG A 26 6.68 -3.42 -5.84
N GLN A 27 7.44 -2.91 -6.80
CA GLN A 27 7.31 -3.29 -8.21
C GLN A 27 7.82 -4.72 -8.45
N ILE A 28 7.20 -5.41 -9.41
CA ILE A 28 7.60 -6.72 -9.92
C ILE A 28 8.03 -6.58 -11.37
N GLY A 29 9.11 -7.27 -11.77
CA GLY A 29 9.55 -7.30 -13.17
C GLY A 29 10.36 -6.07 -13.62
N VAL A 30 10.91 -5.29 -12.67
CA VAL A 30 11.81 -4.16 -12.94
C VAL A 30 13.20 -4.44 -12.38
N ARG A 31 14.24 -3.85 -12.98
CA ARG A 31 15.64 -4.02 -12.56
C ARG A 31 15.90 -3.47 -11.15
N ASP A 32 15.40 -2.27 -10.89
CA ASP A 32 15.62 -1.55 -9.63
C ASP A 32 14.26 -1.25 -8.99
N PRO A 33 13.71 -2.20 -8.21
CA PRO A 33 12.41 -2.02 -7.56
C PRO A 33 12.55 -1.20 -6.27
N ASP A 34 11.64 -0.25 -6.08
CA ASP A 34 11.54 0.51 -4.84
C ASP A 34 10.35 0.06 -3.98
N PHE A 35 10.48 0.29 -2.67
CA PHE A 35 9.37 0.14 -1.74
C PHE A 35 8.53 1.42 -1.67
N ARG A 36 7.21 1.23 -1.64
CA ARG A 36 6.22 2.30 -1.49
C ARG A 36 5.39 2.01 -0.26
N ILE A 37 5.25 3.03 0.58
CA ILE A 37 4.43 2.97 1.79
C ILE A 37 3.19 3.84 1.54
N HIS A 38 2.01 3.28 1.77
CA HIS A 38 0.75 4.00 1.75
C HIS A 38 0.14 3.99 3.15
N ILE A 39 -0.19 5.16 3.65
CA ILE A 39 -0.86 5.35 4.94
C ILE A 39 -2.19 6.00 4.65
N SER A 40 -3.26 5.46 5.23
CA SER A 40 -4.59 6.07 5.18
C SER A 40 -5.22 6.05 6.56
N ILE A 41 -5.82 7.16 6.95
CA ILE A 41 -6.49 7.33 8.23
C ILE A 41 -7.93 7.78 7.95
N GLY A 42 -8.88 7.14 8.61
CA GLY A 42 -10.30 7.41 8.44
C GLY A 42 -10.96 6.51 7.40
N PHE A 43 -12.25 6.79 7.18
CA PHE A 43 -13.01 6.15 6.11
C PHE A 43 -12.75 6.96 4.83
N GLY A 44 -12.18 6.31 3.80
CA GLY A 44 -12.18 6.90 2.48
C GLY A 44 -13.64 6.99 2.00
N LEU A 45 -14.25 8.16 2.17
CA LEU A 45 -15.50 8.55 1.53
C LEU A 45 -15.18 9.18 0.18
#